data_AF-A0A1F7DA94-F1
#
_entry.id   AF-A0A1F7DA94-F1
#
_cell.length_a   1.000
_cell.length_b   1.000
_cell.length_c   1.000
_cell.angle_alpha   90.00
_cell.angle_beta   90.00
_cell.angle_gamma   90.00
#
_symmetry.space_group_name_H-M   'P 1'
#
loop_
_entity.id
_entity.type
_entity.pdbx_description
1 polymer ?
#
loop_
_entity_poly.entity_id
_entity_poly.type
_entity_poly.pdbx_seq_one_letter_code
_entity_poly.pdbx_strand_id
1 'polypeptide(L)'
;MPIHTDQLSDIQERDTLAEQEYTPEKETLAQRRSNLIQYFRGFIAETFDKLHVASAEETERLHQGLLHIGLTEDEITQWEEYRDTIAERQKESAHQLSGQLHAQLDRAHAEHIITRESKQRWLDRFTDPSLGYKAKEYFVQHQMPSYLASWEKVAKKRVKLLNDPKFTSLTKTDVSDLDTFQKGKDFLDLHYEKRADLNARVEAAITSKARGIEHLHGRAKSLLETAAAAGAVNRDRLGRWLLDKLKKFPSAMALQDFVEHQLPEYIKTWIKIRTEYDWVEAKMKESVPQGFNRLTPEKFLLLSYPQRKSYVEQAKQRLNLTEAPSPREMENIKLGIRHALDTKDWEEADSLLKKARTLFDQGKGVDKDRFELDSMQRYLTEFRTKEEKEKHPMNSARETLEQMRVAFSQIPKPLQPLYLAAMNDPDKLGAVAACTYNRVWCREHGYLNDEREKELEQDATVSTQTLAREGKHRKKGLDNVKLGVVADKQHDPAVRRYDEGEWAPTIIHMPPDTYQHFDTILESRKNNHAFRYWTTLIPTNVTYEEQQHLVKNVNWVLKSGIRKLKEQGLMFTLTGNPPSLN
;
A
#
# COMPACT_ATOMS: atom_id res chain seq x y z
N MET A 1 -7.06 -21.80 -13.02
CA MET A 1 -8.04 -22.88 -13.29
C MET A 1 -8.74 -22.51 -14.58
N PRO A 2 -8.99 -23.45 -15.50
CA PRO A 2 -9.72 -23.14 -16.71
C PRO A 2 -11.17 -22.80 -16.32
N ILE A 3 -11.61 -21.60 -16.62
CA ILE A 3 -13.04 -21.26 -16.59
C ILE A 3 -13.67 -22.13 -17.66
N HIS A 4 -14.52 -23.07 -17.26
CA HIS A 4 -15.26 -23.93 -18.17
C HIS A 4 -16.07 -23.06 -19.14
N THR A 5 -15.65 -23.05 -20.40
CA THR A 5 -16.36 -22.47 -21.55
C THR A 5 -17.71 -23.16 -21.85
N ASP A 6 -18.08 -24.20 -21.10
CA ASP A 6 -19.27 -25.03 -21.33
C ASP A 6 -20.58 -24.50 -20.75
N GLN A 7 -20.58 -23.37 -20.02
CA GLN A 7 -21.86 -22.76 -19.58
C GLN A 7 -22.49 -21.84 -20.63
N LEU A 8 -21.85 -21.67 -21.80
CA LEU A 8 -22.32 -20.78 -22.87
C LEU A 8 -23.24 -21.45 -23.89
N SER A 9 -23.36 -22.78 -23.90
CA SER A 9 -24.30 -23.51 -24.79
C SER A 9 -25.72 -23.62 -24.23
N ASP A 10 -25.92 -23.37 -22.94
CA ASP A 10 -27.23 -23.53 -22.27
C ASP A 10 -28.03 -22.23 -22.14
N ILE A 11 -27.66 -21.17 -22.88
CA ILE A 11 -28.46 -19.95 -23.02
C ILE A 11 -29.42 -20.08 -24.22
N GLN A 12 -30.08 -21.24 -24.33
CA GLN A 12 -31.32 -21.41 -25.05
C GLN A 12 -32.30 -22.06 -24.08
N GLU A 13 -33.41 -21.36 -23.84
CA GLU A 13 -34.62 -21.85 -23.16
C GLU A 13 -34.55 -22.03 -21.63
N ARG A 14 -34.62 -20.91 -20.91
CA ARG A 14 -35.50 -20.81 -19.73
C ARG A 14 -36.33 -19.54 -19.79
N ASP A 15 -37.12 -19.42 -20.86
CA ASP A 15 -38.33 -18.61 -20.84
C ASP A 15 -39.42 -19.43 -20.14
N THR A 16 -39.60 -19.18 -18.85
CA THR A 16 -40.82 -19.57 -18.16
C THR A 16 -41.99 -18.81 -18.76
N LEU A 17 -42.83 -19.55 -19.47
CA LEU A 17 -44.14 -19.17 -20.00
C LEU A 17 -44.97 -18.39 -18.97
N ALA A 18 -44.96 -17.07 -19.12
CA ALA A 18 -46.10 -16.21 -18.87
C ALA A 18 -46.27 -15.39 -20.16
N GLU A 19 -47.40 -15.55 -20.84
CA GLU A 19 -47.79 -14.80 -22.03
C GLU A 19 -47.59 -13.29 -21.79
N GLN A 20 -46.47 -12.75 -22.27
CA GLN A 20 -46.26 -11.31 -22.35
C GLN A 20 -46.42 -10.90 -23.80
N GLU A 21 -47.30 -9.94 -24.07
CA GLU A 21 -47.49 -9.34 -25.38
C GLU A 21 -46.14 -8.93 -25.99
N TYR A 22 -45.83 -9.55 -27.13
CA TYR A 22 -44.69 -9.26 -27.98
C TYR A 22 -44.97 -7.94 -28.72
N THR A 23 -44.25 -6.87 -28.36
CA THR A 23 -44.32 -5.58 -29.03
C THR A 23 -43.03 -5.33 -29.84
N PRO A 24 -43.09 -4.65 -31.01
CA PRO A 24 -41.89 -4.31 -31.80
C PRO A 24 -40.81 -3.54 -31.03
N GLU A 25 -41.22 -2.79 -30.00
CA GLU A 25 -40.34 -2.06 -29.10
C GLU A 25 -39.49 -3.00 -28.22
N LYS A 26 -40.10 -4.06 -27.66
CA LYS A 26 -39.37 -5.08 -26.89
C LYS A 26 -38.38 -5.87 -27.75
N GLU A 27 -38.73 -6.13 -29.01
CA GLU A 27 -37.83 -6.79 -29.97
C GLU A 27 -36.61 -5.91 -30.28
N THR A 28 -36.83 -4.60 -30.46
CA THR A 28 -35.75 -3.63 -30.68
C THR A 28 -34.80 -3.53 -29.47
N LEU A 29 -35.36 -3.49 -28.26
CA LEU A 29 -34.58 -3.53 -27.01
C LEU A 29 -33.79 -4.84 -26.88
N ALA A 30 -34.39 -5.98 -27.19
CA ALA A 30 -33.72 -7.28 -27.14
C ALA A 30 -32.53 -7.36 -28.11
N GLN A 31 -32.66 -6.81 -29.32
CA GLN A 31 -31.57 -6.74 -30.29
C GLN A 31 -30.42 -5.85 -29.80
N ARG A 32 -30.71 -4.68 -29.23
CA ARG A 32 -29.69 -3.78 -28.67
C ARG A 32 -28.95 -4.43 -27.49
N ARG A 33 -29.68 -5.07 -26.58
CA ARG A 33 -29.10 -5.87 -25.49
C ARG A 33 -28.17 -6.96 -26.02
N SER A 34 -28.59 -7.71 -27.04
CA SER A 34 -27.75 -8.75 -27.66
C SER A 34 -26.45 -8.16 -28.23
N ASN A 35 -26.53 -7.02 -28.92
CA ASN A 35 -25.36 -6.33 -29.46
C ASN A 35 -24.40 -5.85 -28.34
N LEU A 36 -24.93 -5.33 -27.23
CA LEU A 36 -24.13 -4.94 -26.06
C LEU A 36 -23.42 -6.14 -25.44
N ILE A 37 -24.13 -7.26 -25.22
CA ILE A 37 -23.53 -8.48 -24.67
C ILE A 37 -22.41 -8.98 -25.59
N GLN A 38 -22.63 -9.00 -26.91
CA GLN A 38 -21.61 -9.41 -27.87
C GLN A 38 -20.39 -8.48 -27.84
N TYR A 39 -20.60 -7.16 -27.79
CA TYR A 39 -19.53 -6.18 -27.66
C TYR A 39 -18.70 -6.44 -26.41
N PHE A 40 -19.33 -6.54 -25.24
CA PHE A 40 -18.61 -6.66 -23.97
C PHE A 40 -17.94 -8.03 -23.80
N ARG A 41 -18.46 -9.10 -24.42
CA ARG A 41 -17.73 -10.37 -24.56
C ARG A 41 -16.45 -10.18 -25.35
N GLY A 42 -16.49 -9.45 -26.45
CA GLY A 42 -15.30 -9.08 -27.23
C GLY A 42 -14.32 -8.21 -26.43
N PHE A 43 -14.83 -7.23 -25.70
CA PHE A 43 -14.04 -6.38 -24.82
C PHE A 43 -13.32 -7.18 -23.72
N ILE A 44 -14.01 -8.12 -23.06
CA ILE A 44 -13.43 -9.02 -22.06
C ILE A 44 -12.35 -9.89 -22.69
N ALA A 45 -12.65 -10.57 -23.81
CA ALA A 45 -11.68 -11.41 -24.49
C ALA A 45 -10.41 -10.64 -24.89
N GLU A 46 -10.56 -9.37 -25.25
CA GLU A 46 -9.44 -8.54 -25.62
C GLU A 46 -8.64 -8.03 -24.42
N THR A 47 -9.31 -7.46 -23.41
CA THR A 47 -8.64 -6.80 -22.27
C THR A 47 -8.14 -7.79 -21.22
N PHE A 48 -8.84 -8.91 -21.02
CA PHE A 48 -8.48 -9.94 -20.06
C PHE A 48 -7.71 -11.10 -20.70
N ASP A 49 -8.25 -11.74 -21.73
CA ASP A 49 -7.62 -12.96 -22.28
C ASP A 49 -6.40 -12.65 -23.17
N LYS A 50 -6.48 -11.60 -23.99
CA LYS A 50 -5.40 -11.28 -24.94
C LYS A 50 -4.36 -10.33 -24.37
N LEU A 51 -4.79 -9.24 -23.75
CA LEU A 51 -3.87 -8.20 -23.25
C LEU A 51 -3.50 -8.40 -21.78
N HIS A 52 -4.26 -9.21 -21.03
CA HIS A 52 -4.07 -9.49 -19.61
C HIS A 52 -4.01 -8.24 -18.71
N VAL A 53 -4.68 -7.16 -19.11
CA VAL A 53 -4.67 -5.90 -18.36
C VAL A 53 -5.78 -5.88 -17.32
N ALA A 54 -6.95 -6.42 -17.62
CA ALA A 54 -8.01 -6.56 -16.62
C ALA A 54 -7.66 -7.64 -15.58
N SER A 55 -8.24 -7.56 -14.38
CA SER A 55 -8.24 -8.66 -13.41
C SER A 55 -9.38 -9.65 -13.68
N ALA A 56 -9.28 -10.84 -13.08
CA ALA A 56 -10.36 -11.81 -13.07
C ALA A 56 -11.62 -11.24 -12.40
N GLU A 57 -11.43 -10.42 -11.37
CA GLU A 57 -12.54 -9.82 -10.65
C GLU A 57 -13.22 -8.69 -11.43
N GLU A 58 -12.46 -7.79 -12.05
CA GLU A 58 -13.00 -6.76 -12.94
C GLU A 58 -13.80 -7.40 -14.07
N THR A 59 -13.28 -8.51 -14.61
CA THR A 59 -13.93 -9.31 -15.64
C THR A 59 -15.22 -9.96 -15.13
N GLU A 60 -15.19 -10.58 -13.95
CA GLU A 60 -16.36 -11.23 -13.36
C GLU A 60 -17.46 -10.22 -13.04
N ARG A 61 -17.11 -9.04 -12.50
CA ARG A 61 -18.09 -7.97 -12.25
C ARG A 61 -18.76 -7.50 -13.54
N LEU A 62 -17.98 -7.31 -14.60
CA LEU A 62 -18.54 -6.96 -15.89
C LEU A 62 -19.44 -8.10 -16.41
N HIS A 63 -18.99 -9.35 -16.31
CA HIS A 63 -19.77 -10.52 -16.71
C HIS A 63 -21.12 -10.60 -15.98
N GLN A 64 -21.13 -10.44 -14.66
CA GLN A 64 -22.36 -10.40 -13.87
C GLN A 64 -23.25 -9.22 -14.27
N GLY A 65 -22.68 -8.05 -14.53
CA GLY A 65 -23.45 -6.91 -15.06
C GLY A 65 -24.16 -7.22 -16.37
N LEU A 66 -23.49 -7.93 -17.29
CA LEU A 66 -24.07 -8.33 -18.58
C LEU A 66 -25.22 -9.34 -18.44
N LEU A 67 -25.15 -10.24 -17.45
CA LEU A 67 -26.23 -11.21 -17.18
C LEU A 67 -27.52 -10.56 -16.70
N HIS A 68 -27.43 -9.36 -16.12
CA HIS A 68 -28.55 -8.67 -15.48
C HIS A 68 -29.01 -7.42 -16.25
N ILE A 69 -28.65 -7.27 -17.54
CA ILE A 69 -29.17 -6.17 -18.36
C ILE A 69 -30.67 -6.39 -18.60
N GLY A 70 -31.50 -5.55 -17.98
CA GLY A 70 -32.94 -5.57 -18.19
C GLY A 70 -33.33 -5.04 -19.58
N LEU A 71 -34.55 -5.38 -19.99
CA LEU A 71 -35.12 -4.94 -21.28
C LEU A 71 -35.89 -3.63 -21.09
N THR A 72 -35.18 -2.60 -20.63
CA THR A 72 -35.70 -1.24 -20.48
C THR A 72 -34.85 -0.26 -21.27
N GLU A 73 -35.46 0.81 -21.81
CA GLU A 73 -34.75 1.81 -22.61
C GLU A 73 -33.65 2.52 -21.78
N ASP A 74 -33.94 2.84 -20.52
CA ASP A 74 -33.01 3.50 -19.60
C ASP A 74 -31.77 2.65 -19.32
N GLU A 75 -31.93 1.35 -19.02
CA GLU A 75 -30.80 0.47 -18.73
C GLU A 75 -29.96 0.22 -19.99
N ILE A 76 -30.59 -0.03 -21.15
CA ILE A 76 -29.88 -0.25 -22.40
C ILE A 76 -29.08 1.00 -22.79
N THR A 77 -29.68 2.20 -22.66
CA THR A 77 -29.00 3.46 -22.96
C THR A 77 -27.80 3.68 -22.04
N GLN A 78 -27.92 3.38 -20.74
CA GLN A 78 -26.78 3.48 -19.81
C GLN A 78 -25.61 2.58 -20.21
N TRP A 79 -25.88 1.36 -20.67
CA TRP A 79 -24.84 0.44 -21.16
C TRP A 79 -24.24 0.86 -22.50
N GLU A 80 -25.03 1.44 -23.40
CA GLU A 80 -24.53 2.03 -24.65
C GLU A 80 -23.64 3.25 -24.38
N GLU A 81 -24.04 4.15 -23.47
CA GLU A 81 -23.22 5.26 -23.03
C GLU A 81 -21.92 4.78 -22.37
N TYR A 82 -22.01 3.75 -21.51
CA TYR A 82 -20.83 3.14 -20.90
C TYR A 82 -19.87 2.55 -21.94
N ARG A 83 -20.40 1.86 -22.96
CA ARG A 83 -19.63 1.36 -24.11
C ARG A 83 -18.89 2.50 -24.81
N ASP A 84 -19.63 3.52 -25.23
CA ASP A 84 -19.13 4.56 -26.13
C ASP A 84 -18.20 5.56 -25.43
N THR A 85 -18.34 5.74 -24.11
CA THR A 85 -17.57 6.74 -23.36
C THR A 85 -16.45 6.16 -22.51
N ILE A 86 -16.66 4.99 -21.90
CA ILE A 86 -15.74 4.42 -20.92
C ILE A 86 -15.04 3.19 -21.48
N ALA A 87 -15.78 2.21 -22.01
CA ALA A 87 -15.20 0.94 -22.45
C ALA A 87 -14.20 1.12 -23.60
N GLU A 88 -14.54 1.89 -24.64
CA GLU A 88 -13.60 2.15 -25.75
C GLU A 88 -12.30 2.83 -25.27
N ARG A 89 -12.39 3.79 -24.35
CA ARG A 89 -11.20 4.44 -23.78
C ARG A 89 -10.36 3.47 -22.95
N GLN A 90 -11.01 2.61 -22.17
CA GLN A 90 -10.31 1.58 -21.39
C GLN A 90 -9.62 0.56 -22.31
N LYS A 91 -10.27 0.19 -23.41
CA LYS A 91 -9.72 -0.70 -24.43
C LYS A 91 -8.46 -0.10 -25.06
N GLU A 92 -8.51 1.16 -25.48
CA GLU A 92 -7.34 1.85 -26.04
C GLU A 92 -6.21 1.95 -25.00
N SER A 93 -6.55 2.32 -23.77
CA SER A 93 -5.58 2.43 -22.68
C SER A 93 -4.93 1.07 -22.36
N ALA A 94 -5.69 -0.03 -22.42
CA ALA A 94 -5.16 -1.38 -22.25
C ALA A 94 -4.16 -1.75 -23.36
N HIS A 95 -4.45 -1.40 -24.63
CA HIS A 95 -3.51 -1.59 -25.74
C HIS A 95 -2.23 -0.79 -25.54
N GLN A 96 -2.34 0.49 -25.19
CA GLN A 96 -1.19 1.34 -24.94
C GLN A 96 -0.35 0.79 -23.79
N LEU A 97 -0.98 0.38 -22.70
CA LEU A 97 -0.31 -0.15 -21.52
C LEU A 97 0.41 -1.47 -21.81
N SER A 98 -0.24 -2.41 -22.49
CA SER A 98 0.36 -3.68 -22.90
C SER A 98 1.50 -3.46 -23.91
N GLY A 99 1.32 -2.55 -24.88
CA GLY A 99 2.35 -2.17 -25.83
C GLY A 99 3.58 -1.56 -25.15
N GLN A 100 3.37 -0.65 -24.20
CA GLN A 100 4.45 -0.06 -23.39
C GLN A 100 5.21 -1.10 -22.57
N LEU A 101 4.50 -2.04 -21.95
CA LEU A 101 5.11 -3.15 -21.21
C LEU A 101 6.05 -3.96 -22.11
N HIS A 102 5.55 -4.42 -23.24
CA HIS A 102 6.31 -5.24 -24.18
C HIS A 102 7.51 -4.47 -24.73
N ALA A 103 7.33 -3.22 -25.18
CA ALA A 103 8.41 -2.40 -25.71
C ALA A 103 9.54 -2.20 -24.69
N GLN A 104 9.22 -1.93 -23.42
CA GLN A 104 10.23 -1.77 -22.36
C GLN A 104 10.98 -3.08 -22.08
N LEU A 105 10.28 -4.22 -22.01
CA LEU A 105 10.89 -5.52 -21.75
C LEU A 105 11.70 -6.04 -22.95
N ASP A 106 11.23 -5.83 -24.17
CA ASP A 106 11.94 -6.16 -25.41
C ASP A 106 13.24 -5.38 -25.53
N ARG A 107 13.19 -4.07 -25.29
CA ARG A 107 14.38 -3.23 -25.23
C ARG A 107 15.36 -3.72 -24.18
N ALA A 108 14.89 -3.95 -22.95
CA ALA A 108 15.76 -4.41 -21.86
C ALA A 108 16.40 -5.78 -22.16
N HIS A 109 15.70 -6.66 -22.88
CA HIS A 109 16.24 -7.94 -23.30
C HIS A 109 17.29 -7.78 -24.42
N ALA A 110 16.97 -6.99 -25.45
CA ALA A 110 17.86 -6.70 -26.57
C ALA A 110 19.16 -6.01 -26.14
N GLU A 111 19.08 -5.12 -25.14
CA GLU A 111 20.24 -4.45 -24.53
C GLU A 111 20.97 -5.33 -23.50
N HIS A 112 20.61 -6.61 -23.37
CA HIS A 112 21.19 -7.57 -22.41
C HIS A 112 21.15 -7.08 -20.95
N ILE A 113 20.13 -6.32 -20.57
CA ILE A 113 19.87 -5.91 -19.18
C ILE A 113 19.16 -7.05 -18.42
N ILE A 114 18.28 -7.77 -19.12
CA ILE A 114 17.54 -8.93 -18.61
C ILE A 114 17.67 -10.14 -19.54
N THR A 115 17.60 -11.33 -18.96
CA THR A 115 17.48 -12.59 -19.72
C THR A 115 16.06 -12.80 -20.23
N ARG A 116 15.89 -13.78 -21.12
CA ARG A 116 14.59 -14.19 -21.63
C ARG A 116 13.72 -14.74 -20.49
N GLU A 117 14.32 -15.54 -19.61
CA GLU A 117 13.69 -16.11 -18.42
C GLU A 117 13.26 -15.00 -17.45
N SER A 118 14.10 -13.98 -17.26
CA SER A 118 13.71 -12.81 -16.46
C SER A 118 12.58 -12.01 -17.10
N LYS A 119 12.60 -11.81 -18.42
CA LYS A 119 11.50 -11.16 -19.15
C LYS A 119 10.18 -11.90 -18.92
N GLN A 120 10.19 -13.24 -19.00
CA GLN A 120 9.00 -14.04 -18.75
C GLN A 120 8.45 -13.80 -17.34
N ARG A 121 9.30 -13.79 -16.30
CA ARG A 121 8.83 -13.50 -14.93
C ARG A 121 8.16 -12.12 -14.78
N TRP A 122 8.60 -11.11 -15.53
CA TRP A 122 7.94 -9.80 -15.53
C TRP A 122 6.57 -9.86 -16.21
N LEU A 123 6.46 -10.61 -17.32
CA LEU A 123 5.19 -10.85 -17.99
C LEU A 123 4.24 -11.67 -17.10
N ASP A 124 4.72 -12.73 -16.46
CA ASP A 124 3.92 -13.54 -15.52
C ASP A 124 3.35 -12.68 -14.38
N ARG A 125 4.16 -11.77 -13.84
CA ARG A 125 3.70 -10.80 -12.83
C ARG A 125 2.62 -9.86 -13.37
N PHE A 126 2.75 -9.39 -14.61
CA PHE A 126 1.76 -8.51 -15.22
C PHE A 126 0.47 -9.25 -15.59
N THR A 127 0.59 -10.50 -16.00
CA THR A 127 -0.54 -11.35 -16.41
C THR A 127 -1.28 -11.98 -15.22
N ASP A 128 -0.81 -11.75 -13.99
CA ASP A 128 -1.48 -12.20 -12.79
C ASP A 128 -2.94 -11.71 -12.76
N PRO A 129 -3.92 -12.64 -12.78
CA PRO A 129 -5.33 -12.28 -12.82
C PRO A 129 -5.83 -11.66 -11.50
N SER A 130 -5.09 -11.76 -10.39
CA SER A 130 -5.48 -11.14 -9.12
C SER A 130 -5.15 -9.64 -9.05
N LEU A 131 -4.43 -9.10 -10.05
CA LEU A 131 -4.03 -7.69 -10.08
C LEU A 131 -5.00 -6.90 -10.96
N GLY A 132 -5.61 -5.84 -10.39
CA GLY A 132 -6.48 -4.91 -11.11
C GLY A 132 -5.75 -4.05 -12.15
N TYR A 133 -6.51 -3.52 -13.12
CA TYR A 133 -6.02 -2.64 -14.18
C TYR A 133 -5.14 -1.51 -13.62
N LYS A 134 -5.60 -0.83 -12.57
CA LYS A 134 -4.90 0.34 -12.01
C LYS A 134 -3.56 0.00 -11.36
N ALA A 135 -3.45 -1.17 -10.74
CA ALA A 135 -2.20 -1.64 -10.17
C ALA A 135 -1.18 -1.95 -11.28
N LYS A 136 -1.65 -2.57 -12.37
CA LYS A 136 -0.84 -2.86 -13.57
C LYS A 136 -0.41 -1.58 -14.29
N GLU A 137 -1.30 -0.61 -14.41
CA GLU A 137 -1.03 0.72 -14.97
C GLU A 137 0.11 1.42 -14.21
N TYR A 138 -0.04 1.54 -12.90
CA TYR A 138 0.97 2.15 -12.03
C TYR A 138 2.32 1.43 -12.12
N PHE A 139 2.28 0.10 -12.16
CA PHE A 139 3.48 -0.72 -12.27
C PHE A 139 4.28 -0.40 -13.56
N VAL A 140 3.62 -0.42 -14.73
CA VAL A 140 4.29 -0.21 -16.02
C VAL A 140 4.73 1.24 -16.22
N GLN A 141 3.92 2.21 -15.79
CA GLN A 141 4.18 3.63 -16.02
C GLN A 141 5.17 4.23 -15.03
N HIS A 142 5.24 3.71 -13.79
CA HIS A 142 6.02 4.35 -12.71
C HIS A 142 7.07 3.45 -12.07
N GLN A 143 6.77 2.18 -11.81
CA GLN A 143 7.70 1.30 -11.08
C GLN A 143 8.74 0.66 -12.00
N MET A 144 8.27 0.03 -13.08
CA MET A 144 9.11 -0.73 -14.00
C MET A 144 10.24 0.09 -14.65
N PRO A 145 10.03 1.35 -15.11
CA PRO A 145 11.11 2.15 -15.69
C PRO A 145 12.27 2.36 -14.71
N SER A 146 11.95 2.65 -13.44
CA SER A 146 12.96 2.84 -12.37
C SER A 146 13.73 1.55 -12.08
N TYR A 147 13.03 0.41 -12.08
CA TYR A 147 13.66 -0.90 -11.90
C TYR A 147 14.61 -1.22 -13.06
N LEU A 148 14.16 -1.09 -14.31
CA LEU A 148 15.00 -1.37 -15.49
C LEU A 148 16.23 -0.47 -15.53
N ALA A 149 16.09 0.84 -15.26
CA ALA A 149 17.22 1.76 -15.17
C ALA A 149 18.24 1.35 -14.09
N SER A 150 17.76 0.84 -12.95
CA SER A 150 18.64 0.33 -11.88
C SER A 150 19.38 -0.95 -12.30
N TRP A 151 18.69 -1.85 -13.00
CA TRP A 151 19.28 -3.08 -13.52
C TRP A 151 20.32 -2.81 -14.62
N GLU A 152 20.05 -1.83 -15.49
CA GLU A 152 20.99 -1.37 -16.52
C GLU A 152 22.29 -0.88 -15.89
N LYS A 153 22.22 -0.04 -14.85
CA LYS A 153 23.41 0.44 -14.12
C LYS A 153 24.25 -0.71 -13.59
N VAL A 154 23.61 -1.74 -13.04
CA VAL A 154 24.28 -2.95 -12.52
C VAL A 154 24.91 -3.77 -13.65
N ALA A 155 24.23 -3.94 -14.78
CA ALA A 155 24.77 -4.62 -15.96
C ALA A 155 25.99 -3.89 -16.55
N LYS A 156 25.89 -2.56 -16.73
CA LYS A 156 27.02 -1.72 -17.19
C LYS A 156 28.21 -1.77 -16.23
N LYS A 157 27.96 -1.77 -14.92
CA LYS A 157 29.02 -1.89 -13.92
C LYS A 157 29.75 -3.23 -14.02
N ARG A 158 29.04 -4.34 -14.27
CA ARG A 158 29.67 -5.64 -14.50
C ARG A 158 30.64 -5.60 -15.69
N VAL A 159 30.21 -5.05 -16.83
CA VAL A 159 31.07 -4.93 -18.03
C VAL A 159 32.33 -4.13 -17.71
N LYS A 160 32.21 -3.01 -16.97
CA LYS A 160 33.37 -2.22 -16.53
C LYS A 160 34.34 -3.03 -15.66
N LEU A 161 33.83 -3.81 -14.71
CA LEU A 161 34.65 -4.63 -13.82
C LEU A 161 35.35 -5.79 -14.55
N LEU A 162 34.70 -6.40 -15.55
CA LEU A 162 35.33 -7.43 -16.38
C LEU A 162 36.50 -6.89 -17.21
N ASN A 163 36.41 -5.62 -17.61
CA ASN A 163 37.46 -4.93 -18.37
C ASN A 163 38.56 -4.32 -17.46
N ASP A 164 38.45 -4.44 -16.14
CA ASP A 164 39.50 -3.99 -15.23
C ASP A 164 40.72 -4.93 -15.34
N PRO A 165 41.95 -4.43 -15.60
CA PRO A 165 43.13 -5.28 -15.77
C PRO A 165 43.38 -6.21 -14.57
N LYS A 166 43.03 -5.77 -13.36
CA LYS A 166 43.23 -6.53 -12.12
C LYS A 166 42.19 -7.63 -11.93
N PHE A 167 41.09 -7.62 -12.68
CA PHE A 167 40.08 -8.69 -12.65
C PHE A 167 40.69 -10.05 -13.00
N THR A 168 41.65 -10.09 -13.93
CA THR A 168 42.33 -11.32 -14.37
C THR A 168 43.10 -12.02 -13.23
N SER A 169 43.46 -11.28 -12.19
CA SER A 169 44.14 -11.83 -11.01
C SER A 169 43.19 -12.47 -9.99
N LEU A 170 41.87 -12.33 -10.15
CA LEU A 170 40.89 -12.88 -9.21
C LEU A 170 40.71 -14.37 -9.39
N THR A 171 40.48 -15.06 -8.26
CA THR A 171 40.20 -16.49 -8.20
C THR A 171 38.95 -16.77 -7.37
N LYS A 172 38.50 -18.03 -7.34
CA LYS A 172 37.33 -18.46 -6.55
C LYS A 172 37.49 -18.26 -5.04
N THR A 173 38.73 -18.18 -4.53
CA THR A 173 38.98 -17.90 -3.11
C THR A 173 38.66 -16.44 -2.78
N ASP A 174 38.90 -15.53 -3.72
CA ASP A 174 38.59 -14.11 -3.58
C ASP A 174 37.07 -13.89 -3.62
N VAL A 175 36.41 -14.44 -4.65
CA VAL A 175 34.96 -14.36 -4.88
C VAL A 175 34.44 -15.76 -5.23
N SER A 176 33.63 -16.35 -4.36
CA SER A 176 33.12 -17.72 -4.52
C SER A 176 32.33 -17.91 -5.83
N ASP A 177 31.55 -16.90 -6.20
CA ASP A 177 30.65 -16.93 -7.35
C ASP A 177 31.27 -16.24 -8.59
N LEU A 178 32.61 -16.30 -8.73
CA LEU A 178 33.32 -15.67 -9.83
C LEU A 178 32.89 -16.22 -11.20
N ASP A 179 32.63 -17.53 -11.31
CA ASP A 179 32.16 -18.15 -12.54
C ASP A 179 30.80 -17.58 -12.96
N THR A 180 29.87 -17.45 -12.01
CA THR A 180 28.56 -16.81 -12.21
C THR A 180 28.74 -15.36 -12.67
N PHE A 181 29.72 -14.65 -12.11
CA PHE A 181 30.02 -13.29 -12.53
C PHE A 181 30.55 -13.24 -13.97
N GLN A 182 31.43 -14.16 -14.37
CA GLN A 182 32.02 -14.21 -15.71
C GLN A 182 31.00 -14.63 -16.78
N LYS A 183 30.10 -15.55 -16.44
CA LYS A 183 29.02 -15.99 -17.32
C LYS A 183 27.88 -14.96 -17.33
N GLY A 184 27.80 -14.20 -18.42
CA GLY A 184 26.82 -13.11 -18.55
C GLY A 184 25.38 -13.54 -18.29
N LYS A 185 24.96 -14.69 -18.84
CA LYS A 185 23.62 -15.24 -18.62
C LYS A 185 23.35 -15.49 -17.13
N ASP A 186 24.22 -16.25 -16.47
CA ASP A 186 24.04 -16.64 -15.07
C ASP A 186 23.96 -15.42 -14.15
N PHE A 187 24.82 -14.42 -14.35
CA PHE A 187 24.74 -13.14 -13.65
C PHE A 187 23.41 -12.43 -13.90
N LEU A 188 22.98 -12.35 -15.16
CA LEU A 188 21.74 -11.69 -15.57
C LEU A 188 20.47 -12.50 -15.25
N ASP A 189 20.57 -13.70 -14.69
CA ASP A 189 19.43 -14.45 -14.17
C ASP A 189 19.21 -14.22 -12.67
N LEU A 190 20.23 -13.74 -11.95
CA LEU A 190 20.15 -13.41 -10.53
C LEU A 190 19.13 -12.30 -10.26
N HIS A 191 18.55 -12.29 -9.05
CA HIS A 191 17.76 -11.16 -8.58
C HIS A 191 18.62 -9.90 -8.43
N TYR A 192 18.02 -8.70 -8.55
CA TYR A 192 18.71 -7.40 -8.51
C TYR A 192 19.72 -7.27 -7.36
N GLU A 193 19.28 -7.53 -6.12
CA GLU A 193 20.13 -7.39 -4.93
C GLU A 193 21.39 -8.26 -5.01
N LYS A 194 21.27 -9.49 -5.55
CA LYS A 194 22.40 -10.41 -5.75
C LYS A 194 23.37 -9.92 -6.82
N ARG A 195 22.87 -9.37 -7.92
CA ARG A 195 23.72 -8.77 -8.96
C ARG A 195 24.52 -7.58 -8.43
N ALA A 196 23.84 -6.68 -7.75
CA ALA A 196 24.45 -5.49 -7.16
C ALA A 196 25.52 -5.86 -6.12
N ASP A 197 25.25 -6.88 -5.30
CA ASP A 197 26.19 -7.41 -4.33
C ASP A 197 27.39 -8.09 -4.98
N LEU A 198 27.18 -8.94 -5.99
CA LEU A 198 28.25 -9.65 -6.68
C LEU A 198 29.20 -8.68 -7.40
N ASN A 199 28.66 -7.64 -8.06
CA ASN A 199 29.46 -6.52 -8.56
C ASN A 199 30.34 -5.90 -7.46
N ALA A 200 29.76 -5.67 -6.27
CA ALA A 200 30.49 -5.04 -5.18
C ALA A 200 31.56 -5.97 -4.57
N ARG A 201 31.31 -7.29 -4.49
CA ARG A 201 32.31 -8.29 -4.06
C ARG A 201 33.50 -8.32 -5.00
N VAL A 202 33.26 -8.33 -6.32
CA VAL A 202 34.31 -8.30 -7.33
C VAL A 202 35.13 -7.01 -7.24
N GLU A 203 34.47 -5.86 -7.15
CA GLU A 203 35.16 -4.57 -6.99
C GLU A 203 35.96 -4.49 -5.68
N ALA A 204 35.41 -5.04 -4.59
CA ALA A 204 36.10 -5.10 -3.30
C ALA A 204 37.36 -5.96 -3.38
N ALA A 205 37.30 -7.12 -4.03
CA ALA A 205 38.43 -8.01 -4.23
C ALA A 205 39.53 -7.39 -5.12
N ILE A 206 39.14 -6.70 -6.21
CA ILE A 206 40.07 -5.91 -7.03
C ILE A 206 40.77 -4.84 -6.17
N THR A 207 39.99 -4.12 -5.38
CA THR A 207 40.48 -3.04 -4.52
C THR A 207 41.42 -3.57 -3.43
N SER A 208 41.12 -4.73 -2.83
CA SER A 208 41.95 -5.31 -1.79
C SER A 208 43.30 -5.76 -2.32
N LYS A 209 43.33 -6.42 -3.49
CA LYS A 209 44.59 -6.83 -4.15
C LYS A 209 45.42 -5.63 -4.59
N ALA A 210 44.77 -4.61 -5.14
CA ALA A 210 45.43 -3.37 -5.53
C ALA A 210 46.15 -2.66 -4.37
N ARG A 211 45.69 -2.90 -3.13
CA ARG A 211 46.17 -2.25 -1.91
C ARG A 211 47.02 -3.16 -1.01
N GLY A 212 47.18 -4.44 -1.35
CA GLY A 212 47.90 -5.42 -0.52
C GLY A 212 47.25 -5.69 0.85
N ILE A 213 45.91 -5.63 0.93
CA ILE A 213 45.12 -5.78 2.17
C ILE A 213 44.17 -6.98 2.14
N GLU A 214 44.51 -8.01 1.36
CA GLU A 214 43.69 -9.20 1.13
C GLU A 214 43.36 -9.92 2.44
N HIS A 215 44.31 -9.98 3.37
CA HIS A 215 44.11 -10.60 4.68
C HIS A 215 43.02 -9.89 5.51
N LEU A 216 43.03 -8.55 5.53
CA LEU A 216 41.99 -7.74 6.22
C LEU A 216 40.63 -7.89 5.53
N HIS A 217 40.60 -7.89 4.20
CA HIS A 217 39.39 -8.12 3.41
C HIS A 217 38.81 -9.52 3.69
N GLY A 218 39.63 -10.56 3.68
CA GLY A 218 39.23 -11.94 3.97
C GLY A 218 38.71 -12.09 5.40
N ARG A 219 39.37 -11.46 6.39
CA ARG A 219 38.92 -11.47 7.79
C ARG A 219 37.56 -10.78 7.95
N ALA A 220 37.39 -9.60 7.38
CA ALA A 220 36.14 -8.86 7.41
C ALA A 220 35.00 -9.64 6.76
N LYS A 221 35.25 -10.24 5.58
CA LYS A 221 34.31 -11.12 4.88
C LYS A 221 33.86 -12.29 5.75
N SER A 222 34.80 -13.00 6.38
CA SER A 222 34.49 -14.14 7.25
C SER A 222 33.64 -13.76 8.46
N LEU A 223 33.94 -12.62 9.11
CA LEU A 223 33.13 -12.10 10.21
C LEU A 223 31.70 -11.78 9.77
N LEU A 224 31.55 -11.12 8.62
CA LEU A 224 30.26 -10.76 8.04
C LEU A 224 29.45 -11.98 7.59
N GLU A 225 30.10 -12.99 7.01
CA GLU A 225 29.46 -14.24 6.61
C GLU A 225 28.94 -15.01 7.83
N THR A 226 29.72 -15.07 8.92
CA THR A 226 29.26 -15.61 10.21
C THR A 226 28.04 -14.85 10.74
N ALA A 227 28.07 -13.51 10.70
CA ALA A 227 26.94 -12.69 11.13
C ALA A 227 25.68 -12.90 10.25
N ALA A 228 25.85 -13.07 8.94
CA ALA A 228 24.76 -13.37 8.03
C ALA A 228 24.19 -14.79 8.25
N ALA A 229 25.04 -15.78 8.54
CA ALA A 229 24.60 -17.13 8.92
C ALA A 229 23.79 -17.12 10.23
N ALA A 230 24.13 -16.24 11.17
CA ALA A 230 23.35 -15.97 12.38
C ALA A 230 22.08 -15.12 12.13
N GLY A 231 21.77 -14.77 10.88
CA GLY A 231 20.59 -13.97 10.52
C GLY A 231 20.66 -12.49 10.90
N ALA A 232 21.83 -11.97 11.31
CA ALA A 232 21.98 -10.59 11.75
C ALA A 232 22.10 -9.59 10.58
N VAL A 233 22.54 -10.04 9.41
CA VAL A 233 22.73 -9.20 8.22
C VAL A 233 22.25 -9.93 6.98
N ASN A 234 21.75 -9.19 6.00
CA ASN A 234 21.37 -9.76 4.71
C ASN A 234 22.63 -10.20 3.94
N ARG A 235 22.69 -11.48 3.57
CA ARG A 235 23.81 -12.08 2.82
C ARG A 235 24.05 -11.40 1.47
N ASP A 236 22.99 -10.95 0.81
CA ASP A 236 23.01 -10.29 -0.51
C ASP A 236 23.32 -8.77 -0.40
N ARG A 237 23.87 -8.32 0.73
CA ARG A 237 24.35 -6.94 0.94
C ARG A 237 25.77 -6.85 1.48
N LEU A 238 26.40 -7.99 1.79
CA LEU A 238 27.71 -8.02 2.42
C LEU A 238 28.80 -7.41 1.54
N GLY A 239 28.79 -7.69 0.23
CA GLY A 239 29.75 -7.16 -0.72
C GLY A 239 29.66 -5.64 -0.83
N ARG A 240 28.44 -5.09 -0.91
CA ARG A 240 28.22 -3.63 -0.94
C ARG A 240 28.72 -2.96 0.34
N TRP A 241 28.42 -3.55 1.49
CA TRP A 241 28.85 -3.02 2.78
C TRP A 241 30.38 -3.07 2.91
N LEU A 242 31.00 -4.18 2.51
CA LEU A 242 32.45 -4.36 2.57
C LEU A 242 33.17 -3.37 1.65
N LEU A 243 32.69 -3.21 0.42
CA LEU A 243 33.23 -2.23 -0.53
C LEU A 243 33.13 -0.79 0.01
N ASP A 244 32.00 -0.42 0.62
CA ASP A 244 31.83 0.89 1.26
C ASP A 244 32.89 1.14 2.34
N LYS A 245 33.15 0.16 3.21
CA LYS A 245 34.17 0.29 4.25
C LYS A 245 35.58 0.31 3.70
N LEU A 246 35.89 -0.48 2.69
CA LEU A 246 37.19 -0.40 2.00
C LEU A 246 37.43 0.99 1.42
N LYS A 247 36.41 1.61 0.82
CA LYS A 247 36.51 2.98 0.28
C LYS A 247 36.63 4.03 1.39
N LYS A 248 35.89 3.86 2.49
CA LYS A 248 35.92 4.78 3.64
C LYS A 248 37.27 4.77 4.37
N PHE A 249 37.95 3.61 4.45
CA PHE A 249 39.22 3.45 5.14
C PHE A 249 40.36 3.23 4.13
N PRO A 250 40.98 4.29 3.59
CA PRO A 250 42.01 4.19 2.55
C PRO A 250 43.37 3.69 3.07
N SER A 251 43.66 3.80 4.38
CA SER A 251 44.89 3.25 4.96
C SER A 251 44.69 1.84 5.52
N ALA A 252 45.74 1.02 5.47
CA ALA A 252 45.72 -0.34 6.00
C ALA A 252 45.49 -0.37 7.52
N MET A 253 46.16 0.53 8.27
CA MET A 253 45.99 0.64 9.72
C MET A 253 44.56 0.99 10.14
N ALA A 254 43.92 1.97 9.49
CA ALA A 254 42.55 2.34 9.84
C ALA A 254 41.55 1.22 9.52
N LEU A 255 41.80 0.48 8.44
CA LEU A 255 41.00 -0.70 8.12
C LEU A 255 41.24 -1.83 9.13
N GLN A 256 42.49 -2.03 9.58
CA GLN A 256 42.82 -3.03 10.58
C GLN A 256 42.09 -2.77 11.91
N ASP A 257 42.21 -1.55 12.45
CA ASP A 257 41.48 -1.12 13.66
C ASP A 257 39.96 -1.36 13.52
N PHE A 258 39.41 -1.00 12.36
CA PHE A 258 38.01 -1.23 12.08
C PHE A 258 37.63 -2.72 12.09
N VAL A 259 38.40 -3.58 11.41
CA VAL A 259 38.10 -5.01 11.29
C VAL A 259 38.30 -5.75 12.60
N GLU A 260 39.30 -5.37 13.39
CA GLU A 260 39.65 -6.04 14.64
C GLU A 260 38.81 -5.58 15.84
N HIS A 261 38.38 -4.31 15.86
CA HIS A 261 37.69 -3.74 17.04
C HIS A 261 36.26 -3.27 16.75
N GLN A 262 36.04 -2.52 15.67
CA GLN A 262 34.73 -1.88 15.44
C GLN A 262 33.70 -2.83 14.81
N LEU A 263 34.11 -3.65 13.83
CA LEU A 263 33.25 -4.59 13.14
C LEU A 263 32.64 -5.65 14.10
N PRO A 264 33.40 -6.26 15.03
CA PRO A 264 32.83 -7.16 16.03
C PRO A 264 31.74 -6.50 16.88
N GLU A 265 31.93 -5.26 17.32
CA GLU A 265 30.92 -4.53 18.11
C GLU A 265 29.66 -4.20 17.29
N TYR A 266 29.82 -3.88 16.01
CA TYR A 266 28.68 -3.74 15.10
C TYR A 266 27.91 -5.06 14.96
N ILE A 267 28.61 -6.18 14.77
CA ILE A 267 27.98 -7.51 14.67
C ILE A 267 27.22 -7.85 15.95
N LYS A 268 27.80 -7.65 17.13
CA LYS A 268 27.11 -7.85 18.42
C LYS A 268 25.81 -7.05 18.49
N THR A 269 25.87 -5.80 18.07
CA THR A 269 24.70 -4.90 18.06
C THR A 269 23.64 -5.35 17.06
N TRP A 270 24.04 -5.82 15.87
CA TRP A 270 23.12 -6.35 14.87
C TRP A 270 22.44 -7.64 15.32
N ILE A 271 23.18 -8.55 15.97
CA ILE A 271 22.64 -9.77 16.57
C ILE A 271 21.61 -9.40 17.62
N LYS A 272 21.92 -8.45 18.52
CA LYS A 272 20.97 -7.99 19.55
C LYS A 272 19.66 -7.50 18.93
N ILE A 273 19.72 -6.62 17.94
CA ILE A 273 18.52 -6.12 17.25
C ILE A 273 17.78 -7.25 16.52
N ARG A 274 18.48 -8.23 15.95
CA ARG A 274 17.84 -9.42 15.36
C ARG A 274 17.08 -10.23 16.40
N THR A 275 17.69 -10.51 17.56
CA THR A 275 17.02 -11.22 18.66
C THR A 275 15.78 -10.48 19.15
N GLU A 276 15.84 -9.15 19.27
CA GLU A 276 14.68 -8.34 19.63
C GLU A 276 13.58 -8.39 18.55
N TYR A 277 13.95 -8.41 17.28
CA TYR A 277 13.01 -8.62 16.17
C TYR A 277 12.36 -10.01 16.25
N ASP A 278 13.12 -11.08 16.49
CA ASP A 278 12.57 -12.44 16.59
C ASP A 278 11.55 -12.55 17.73
N TRP A 279 11.81 -11.88 18.85
CA TRP A 279 10.86 -11.77 19.96
C TRP A 279 9.57 -11.04 19.55
N VAL A 280 9.70 -9.90 18.87
CA VAL A 280 8.56 -9.13 18.34
C VAL A 280 7.76 -9.98 17.35
N GLU A 281 8.44 -10.65 16.42
CA GLU A 281 7.81 -11.46 15.38
C GLU A 281 7.03 -12.62 15.99
N ALA A 282 7.60 -13.28 17.00
CA ALA A 282 6.91 -14.33 17.74
C ALA A 282 5.61 -13.82 18.37
N LYS A 283 5.62 -12.63 18.97
CA LYS A 283 4.41 -12.01 19.54
C LYS A 283 3.39 -11.59 18.48
N MET A 284 3.83 -11.08 17.34
CA MET A 284 2.96 -10.70 16.22
C MET A 284 2.34 -11.90 15.47
N LYS A 285 2.72 -13.14 15.79
CA LYS A 285 1.98 -14.32 15.32
C LYS A 285 0.65 -14.50 16.05
N GLU A 286 0.54 -14.04 17.30
CA GLU A 286 -0.70 -14.10 18.08
C GLU A 286 -1.67 -12.99 17.66
N SER A 287 -1.18 -11.76 17.53
CA SER A 287 -1.95 -10.63 17.04
C SER A 287 -1.02 -9.51 16.56
N VAL A 288 -1.31 -8.94 15.39
CA VAL A 288 -0.58 -7.78 14.88
C VAL A 288 -1.25 -6.51 15.44
N PRO A 289 -0.52 -5.61 16.10
CA PRO A 289 -1.08 -4.34 16.56
C PRO A 289 -1.74 -3.57 15.40
N GLN A 290 -2.91 -2.97 15.65
CA GLN A 290 -3.66 -2.25 14.62
C GLN A 290 -2.81 -1.23 13.87
N GLY A 291 -2.99 -1.17 12.55
CA GLY A 291 -2.23 -0.30 11.64
C GLY A 291 -0.77 -0.72 11.41
N PHE A 292 -0.18 -1.54 12.28
CA PHE A 292 1.25 -1.86 12.18
C PHE A 292 1.52 -2.81 11.01
N ASN A 293 2.54 -2.49 10.21
CA ASN A 293 2.96 -3.31 9.08
C ASN A 293 3.99 -4.36 9.53
N ARG A 294 3.56 -5.62 9.66
CA ARG A 294 4.45 -6.74 10.02
C ARG A 294 5.42 -7.06 8.87
N LEU A 295 6.72 -6.86 9.10
CA LEU A 295 7.77 -7.25 8.16
C LEU A 295 8.18 -8.71 8.34
N THR A 296 8.37 -9.43 7.23
CA THR A 296 9.00 -10.76 7.22
C THR A 296 10.50 -10.65 7.54
N PRO A 297 11.14 -11.75 7.98
CA PRO A 297 12.58 -11.75 8.28
C PRO A 297 13.43 -11.21 7.14
N GLU A 298 13.10 -11.56 5.89
CA GLU A 298 13.82 -11.16 4.69
C GLU A 298 13.68 -9.65 4.47
N LYS A 299 12.45 -9.12 4.57
CA LYS A 299 12.18 -7.69 4.42
C LYS A 299 12.84 -6.87 5.54
N PHE A 300 12.82 -7.37 6.77
CA PHE A 300 13.50 -6.72 7.91
C PHE A 300 15.02 -6.62 7.68
N LEU A 301 15.65 -7.68 7.16
CA LEU A 301 17.09 -7.65 6.86
C LEU A 301 17.44 -6.74 5.67
N LEU A 302 16.49 -6.36 4.83
CA LEU A 302 16.68 -5.34 3.79
C LEU A 302 16.58 -3.91 4.33
N LEU A 303 16.22 -3.69 5.60
CA LEU A 303 16.28 -2.37 6.21
C LEU A 303 17.72 -1.99 6.59
N SER A 304 18.00 -0.68 6.62
CA SER A 304 19.22 -0.13 7.24
C SER A 304 19.22 -0.41 8.75
N TYR A 305 20.40 -0.39 9.39
CA TYR A 305 20.46 -0.61 10.84
C TYR A 305 19.59 0.39 11.65
N PRO A 306 19.63 1.71 11.37
CA PRO A 306 18.71 2.65 12.03
C PRO A 306 17.23 2.32 11.84
N GLN A 307 16.82 1.93 10.61
CA GLN A 307 15.45 1.50 10.32
C GLN A 307 15.05 0.24 11.08
N ARG A 308 15.95 -0.75 11.18
CA ARG A 308 15.71 -1.98 11.97
C ARG A 308 15.47 -1.65 13.43
N LYS A 309 16.33 -0.80 14.00
CA LYS A 309 16.22 -0.39 15.40
C LYS A 309 14.90 0.35 15.65
N SER A 310 14.55 1.34 14.83
CA SER A 310 13.31 2.09 15.00
C SER A 310 12.06 1.23 14.80
N TYR A 311 12.08 0.28 13.84
CA TYR A 311 11.01 -0.69 13.64
C TYR A 311 10.79 -1.57 14.88
N VAL A 312 11.86 -2.17 15.43
CA VAL A 312 11.78 -3.03 16.62
C VAL A 312 11.27 -2.25 17.82
N GLU A 313 11.76 -1.02 18.03
CA GLU A 313 11.29 -0.19 19.14
C GLU A 313 9.79 0.14 19.03
N GLN A 314 9.31 0.54 17.84
CA GLN A 314 7.89 0.81 17.61
C GLN A 314 7.04 -0.44 17.81
N ALA A 315 7.52 -1.59 17.31
CA ALA A 315 6.84 -2.85 17.50
C ALA A 315 6.73 -3.24 18.99
N LYS A 316 7.84 -3.15 19.75
CA LYS A 316 7.86 -3.43 21.20
C LYS A 316 6.93 -2.50 21.97
N GLN A 317 6.90 -1.21 21.64
CA GLN A 317 6.00 -0.23 22.26
C GLN A 317 4.53 -0.60 22.03
N ARG A 318 4.18 -1.02 20.81
CA ARG A 318 2.81 -1.42 20.45
C ARG A 318 2.41 -2.79 20.97
N LEU A 319 3.37 -3.70 21.16
CA LEU A 319 3.12 -5.03 21.74
C LEU A 319 2.93 -5.00 23.26
N ASN A 320 3.43 -3.97 23.97
CA ASN A 320 3.20 -3.78 25.40
C ASN A 320 1.89 -2.98 25.69
N LEU A 321 0.79 -3.40 25.05
CA LEU A 321 -0.57 -2.96 25.37
C LEU A 321 -1.11 -3.82 26.53
N THR A 322 -0.70 -3.51 27.77
CA THR A 322 -1.25 -4.13 29.00
C THR A 322 -1.93 -3.15 29.95
N GLU A 323 -2.28 -1.94 29.51
CA GLU A 323 -3.21 -1.08 30.23
C GLU A 323 -4.19 -0.47 29.23
N ALA A 324 -5.48 -0.44 29.59
CA ALA A 324 -6.46 0.37 28.87
C ALA A 324 -5.86 1.77 28.80
N PRO A 325 -5.60 2.32 27.60
CA PRO A 325 -4.78 3.50 27.56
C PRO A 325 -5.58 4.64 28.17
N SER A 326 -4.91 5.47 28.96
CA SER A 326 -5.56 6.55 29.69
C SER A 326 -6.18 7.55 28.70
N PRO A 327 -7.38 8.10 28.96
CA PRO A 327 -8.03 9.11 28.09
C PRO A 327 -7.29 10.46 28.06
N ARG A 328 -6.01 10.48 28.41
CA ARG A 328 -5.13 11.65 28.32
C ARG A 328 -5.04 12.11 26.89
N GLU A 329 -5.11 13.43 26.72
CA GLU A 329 -4.85 14.12 25.46
C GLU A 329 -3.57 13.61 24.75
N MET A 330 -2.53 13.30 25.54
CA MET A 330 -1.27 12.72 25.06
C MET A 330 -1.42 11.32 24.44
N GLU A 331 -2.23 10.44 25.02
CA GLU A 331 -2.43 9.10 24.46
C GLU A 331 -3.25 9.16 23.17
N ASN A 332 -4.27 10.02 23.12
CA ASN A 332 -5.05 10.26 21.91
C ASN A 332 -4.16 10.77 20.77
N ILE A 333 -3.33 11.80 20.99
CA ILE A 333 -2.45 12.32 19.92
C ILE A 333 -1.41 11.29 19.45
N LYS A 334 -0.90 10.44 20.36
CA LYS A 334 0.01 9.33 20.00
C LYS A 334 -0.64 8.31 19.07
N LEU A 335 -1.94 8.03 19.20
CA LEU A 335 -2.67 7.18 18.24
C LEU A 335 -2.74 7.84 16.87
N GLY A 336 -2.95 9.16 16.81
CA GLY A 336 -2.90 9.92 15.57
C GLY A 336 -1.52 9.84 14.89
N ILE A 337 -0.44 9.99 15.66
CA ILE A 337 0.93 9.84 15.15
C ILE A 337 1.14 8.43 14.59
N ARG A 338 0.76 7.38 15.34
CA ARG A 338 0.91 5.98 14.89
C ARG A 338 0.19 5.73 13.57
N HIS A 339 -1.08 6.14 13.49
CA HIS A 339 -1.85 6.01 12.26
C HIS A 339 -1.18 6.71 11.08
N ALA A 340 -0.74 7.97 11.26
CA ALA A 340 -0.06 8.72 10.20
C ALA A 340 1.26 8.05 9.76
N LEU A 341 2.04 7.47 10.68
CA LEU A 341 3.24 6.71 10.35
C LEU A 341 2.91 5.42 9.57
N ASP A 342 1.83 4.74 9.94
CA ASP A 342 1.40 3.48 9.32
C ASP A 342 0.87 3.69 7.90
N THR A 343 0.14 4.78 7.67
CA THR A 343 -0.33 5.20 6.34
C THR A 343 0.73 5.97 5.55
N LYS A 344 1.93 6.16 6.11
CA LYS A 344 3.03 6.94 5.52
C LYS A 344 2.66 8.40 5.20
N ASP A 345 1.71 8.99 5.95
CA ASP A 345 1.43 10.43 5.89
C ASP A 345 2.44 11.18 6.76
N TRP A 346 3.66 11.33 6.21
CA TRP A 346 4.80 11.89 6.94
C TRP A 346 4.57 13.34 7.41
N GLU A 347 3.77 14.11 6.68
CA GLU A 347 3.43 15.49 7.03
C GLU A 347 2.48 15.56 8.23
N GLU A 348 1.45 14.71 8.25
CA GLU A 348 0.53 14.63 9.40
C GLU A 348 1.28 14.12 10.63
N ALA A 349 2.13 13.10 10.48
CA ALA A 349 2.93 12.56 11.57
C ALA A 349 3.86 13.63 12.18
N ASP A 350 4.55 14.43 11.36
CA ASP A 350 5.42 15.52 11.82
C ASP A 350 4.63 16.62 12.54
N SER A 351 3.47 17.01 12.00
CA SER A 351 2.59 18.00 12.63
C SER A 351 2.08 17.53 13.99
N LEU A 352 1.62 16.28 14.09
CA LEU A 352 1.14 15.70 15.34
C LEU A 352 2.27 15.49 16.36
N LEU A 353 3.47 15.13 15.92
CA LEU A 353 4.65 15.06 16.79
C LEU A 353 5.01 16.42 17.39
N LYS A 354 4.97 17.50 16.60
CA LYS A 354 5.17 18.87 17.10
C LYS A 354 4.12 19.24 18.15
N LYS A 355 2.84 19.01 17.85
CA LYS A 355 1.74 19.23 18.80
C LYS A 355 1.92 18.43 20.10
N ALA A 356 2.30 17.16 20.00
CA ALA A 356 2.52 16.30 21.17
C ALA A 356 3.71 16.78 22.02
N ARG A 357 4.80 17.24 21.40
CA ARG A 357 5.92 17.85 22.13
C ARG A 357 5.52 19.14 22.83
N THR A 358 4.73 20.00 22.19
CA THR A 358 4.19 21.20 22.83
C THR A 358 3.32 20.85 24.05
N LEU A 359 2.46 19.83 23.96
CA LEU A 359 1.68 19.35 25.11
C LEU A 359 2.58 18.82 26.24
N PHE A 360 3.65 18.11 25.89
CA PHE A 360 4.64 17.63 26.86
C PHE A 360 5.32 18.81 27.58
N ASP A 361 5.77 19.82 26.84
CA ASP A 361 6.42 21.02 27.39
C ASP A 361 5.49 21.83 28.29
N GLN A 362 4.17 21.74 28.07
CA GLN A 362 3.12 22.31 28.93
C GLN A 362 2.85 21.48 30.21
N GLY A 363 3.62 20.42 30.47
CA GLY A 363 3.47 19.57 31.64
C GLY A 363 2.33 18.54 31.55
N LYS A 364 1.77 18.31 30.35
CA LYS A 364 0.69 17.33 30.14
C LYS A 364 1.17 15.91 29.82
N GLY A 365 2.48 15.67 29.82
CA GLY A 365 3.10 14.36 29.56
C GLY A 365 3.77 13.77 30.79
N VAL A 366 4.14 12.48 30.71
CA VAL A 366 5.01 11.79 31.68
C VAL A 366 6.31 11.34 31.02
N ASP A 367 7.35 11.00 31.79
CA ASP A 367 8.66 10.61 31.24
C ASP A 367 8.59 9.48 30.19
N LYS A 368 7.66 8.53 30.37
CA LYS A 368 7.39 7.47 29.37
C LYS A 368 7.01 8.04 28.01
N ASP A 369 6.22 9.11 27.97
CA ASP A 369 5.77 9.76 26.72
C ASP A 369 6.95 10.33 25.94
N ARG A 370 7.96 10.87 26.62
CA ARG A 370 9.19 11.36 25.96
C ARG A 370 9.87 10.25 25.16
N PHE A 371 10.03 9.07 25.75
CA PHE A 371 10.64 7.93 25.07
C PHE A 371 9.81 7.41 23.89
N GLU A 372 8.48 7.45 24.01
CA GLU A 372 7.58 7.08 22.91
C GLU A 372 7.65 8.08 21.75
N LEU A 373 7.56 9.38 22.04
CA LEU A 373 7.66 10.45 21.03
C LEU A 373 9.02 10.45 20.33
N ASP A 374 10.11 10.19 21.06
CA ASP A 374 11.45 10.08 20.48
C ASP A 374 11.62 8.82 19.61
N SER A 375 10.91 7.73 19.93
CA SER A 375 10.90 6.54 19.08
C SER A 375 10.07 6.78 17.80
N MET A 376 8.90 7.43 17.91
CA MET A 376 8.07 7.80 16.75
C MET A 376 8.79 8.77 15.81
N GLN A 377 9.48 9.77 16.35
CA GLN A 377 10.30 10.70 15.57
C GLN A 377 11.43 9.98 14.82
N ARG A 378 12.10 9.02 15.48
CA ARG A 378 13.14 8.21 14.82
C ARG A 378 12.55 7.35 13.71
N TYR A 379 11.41 6.71 13.94
CA TYR A 379 10.72 5.95 12.90
C TYR A 379 10.39 6.83 11.68
N LEU A 380 9.79 8.01 11.91
CA LEU A 380 9.52 9.00 10.85
C LEU A 380 10.78 9.35 10.06
N THR A 381 11.86 9.66 10.76
CA THR A 381 13.11 10.14 10.15
C THR A 381 13.77 9.07 9.28
N GLU A 382 13.74 7.81 9.74
CA GLU A 382 14.43 6.69 9.09
C GLU A 382 13.62 6.04 7.96
N PHE A 383 12.29 6.08 8.02
CA PHE A 383 11.41 5.47 6.99
C PHE A 383 10.98 6.45 5.89
N ARG A 384 11.04 7.77 6.14
CA ARG A 384 10.78 8.78 5.11
C ARG A 384 11.93 8.84 4.10
N THR A 385 11.66 8.49 2.85
CA THR A 385 12.68 8.51 1.78
C THR A 385 13.04 9.95 1.37
N LYS A 386 14.20 10.15 0.72
CA LYS A 386 14.60 11.47 0.19
C LYS A 386 13.64 11.96 -0.91
N GLU A 387 13.20 11.07 -1.78
CA GLU A 387 12.20 11.39 -2.81
C GLU A 387 10.87 11.83 -2.19
N GLU A 388 10.44 11.28 -1.05
CA GLU A 388 9.25 11.74 -0.31
C GLU A 388 9.49 13.02 0.52
N LYS A 389 10.75 13.43 0.71
CA LYS A 389 11.10 14.77 1.20
C LYS A 389 11.03 15.81 0.08
N GLU A 390 11.32 15.39 -1.15
CA GLU A 390 11.43 16.25 -2.34
C GLU A 390 10.15 16.24 -3.22
N LYS A 391 9.26 15.25 -3.09
CA LYS A 391 7.97 15.15 -3.78
C LYS A 391 6.93 16.15 -3.27
N HIS A 392 7.29 17.42 -3.17
CA HIS A 392 6.36 18.55 -3.19
C HIS A 392 7.09 19.71 -3.88
N PRO A 393 6.56 20.21 -5.01
CA PRO A 393 5.25 20.86 -5.02
C PRO A 393 4.31 20.35 -6.13
N MET A 394 3.01 20.46 -5.88
CA MET A 394 2.09 20.83 -6.98
C MET A 394 2.36 22.33 -7.15
N ASN A 395 2.80 22.77 -8.33
CA ASN A 395 3.44 24.08 -8.48
C ASN A 395 2.43 25.24 -8.38
N SER A 396 1.12 24.94 -8.44
CA SER A 396 0.05 25.93 -8.31
C SER A 396 -1.23 25.38 -7.66
N ALA A 397 -2.09 26.29 -7.16
CA ALA A 397 -3.44 25.99 -6.70
C ALA A 397 -4.26 25.22 -7.74
N ARG A 398 -4.11 25.62 -9.02
CA ARG A 398 -4.84 25.04 -10.16
C ARG A 398 -4.42 23.60 -10.41
N GLU A 399 -3.11 23.32 -10.45
CA GLU A 399 -2.61 21.95 -10.59
C GLU A 399 -3.04 21.05 -9.42
N THR A 400 -3.02 21.60 -8.21
CA THR A 400 -3.49 20.91 -7.00
C THR A 400 -4.97 20.52 -7.16
N LEU A 401 -5.80 21.48 -7.56
CA LEU A 401 -7.24 21.28 -7.72
C LEU A 401 -7.57 20.26 -8.82
N GLU A 402 -6.91 20.32 -9.97
CA GLU A 402 -7.12 19.36 -11.06
C GLU A 402 -6.73 17.94 -10.64
N GLN A 403 -5.59 17.76 -9.97
CA GLN A 403 -5.21 16.45 -9.45
C GLN A 403 -6.20 15.92 -8.41
N MET A 404 -6.74 16.80 -7.56
CA MET A 404 -7.77 16.42 -6.60
C MET A 404 -9.09 16.02 -7.29
N ARG A 405 -9.48 16.69 -8.38
CA ARG A 405 -10.66 16.31 -9.18
C ARG A 405 -10.50 14.95 -9.83
N VAL A 406 -9.33 14.71 -10.41
CA VAL A 406 -8.98 13.40 -10.99
C VAL A 406 -8.93 12.31 -9.92
N ALA A 407 -8.46 12.62 -8.71
CA ALA A 407 -8.49 11.69 -7.59
C ALA A 407 -9.92 11.46 -7.09
N PHE A 408 -10.75 12.51 -7.03
CA PHE A 408 -12.15 12.43 -6.61
C PHE A 408 -12.99 11.57 -7.55
N SER A 409 -12.79 11.67 -8.87
CA SER A 409 -13.51 10.86 -9.86
C SER A 409 -13.21 9.36 -9.76
N GLN A 410 -12.13 8.98 -9.09
CA GLN A 410 -11.76 7.59 -8.81
C GLN A 410 -12.38 7.04 -7.51
N ILE A 411 -13.09 7.88 -6.73
CA ILE A 411 -13.80 7.43 -5.54
C ILE A 411 -15.06 6.65 -5.98
N PRO A 412 -15.35 5.48 -5.38
CA PRO A 412 -16.58 4.74 -5.63
C PRO A 412 -17.82 5.60 -5.41
N LYS A 413 -18.81 5.51 -6.32
CA LYS A 413 -20.02 6.35 -6.31
C LYS A 413 -20.70 6.42 -4.92
N PRO A 414 -20.89 5.32 -4.16
CA PRO A 414 -21.52 5.38 -2.83
C PRO A 414 -20.76 6.21 -1.79
N LEU A 415 -19.46 6.44 -1.99
CA LEU A 415 -18.60 7.20 -1.08
C LEU A 415 -18.40 8.66 -1.50
N GLN A 416 -18.69 9.02 -2.75
CA GLN A 416 -18.47 10.37 -3.27
C GLN A 416 -19.18 11.45 -2.44
N PRO A 417 -20.46 11.30 -2.02
CA PRO A 417 -21.13 12.30 -1.19
C PRO A 417 -20.46 12.51 0.17
N LEU A 418 -20.05 11.42 0.84
CA LEU A 418 -19.33 11.47 2.12
C LEU A 418 -18.00 12.21 1.97
N TYR A 419 -17.22 11.86 0.96
CA TYR A 419 -15.94 12.51 0.70
C TYR A 419 -16.14 13.98 0.39
N LEU A 420 -17.08 14.33 -0.49
CA LEU A 420 -17.37 15.72 -0.82
C LEU A 420 -17.74 16.55 0.41
N ALA A 421 -18.58 16.02 1.31
CA ALA A 421 -18.92 16.66 2.58
C ALA A 421 -17.69 16.85 3.49
N ALA A 422 -16.77 15.88 3.50
CA ALA A 422 -15.55 15.93 4.31
C ALA A 422 -14.45 16.82 3.71
N MET A 423 -14.45 17.10 2.39
CA MET A 423 -13.35 17.79 1.70
C MET A 423 -13.13 19.24 2.13
N ASN A 424 -14.12 19.88 2.78
CA ASN A 424 -13.98 21.23 3.31
C ASN A 424 -13.40 21.28 4.74
N ASP A 425 -13.21 20.12 5.37
CA ASP A 425 -12.65 19.99 6.71
C ASP A 425 -11.52 18.94 6.72
N PRO A 426 -10.24 19.36 6.83
CA PRO A 426 -9.10 18.44 6.82
C PRO A 426 -9.19 17.34 7.90
N ASP A 427 -9.80 17.64 9.05
CA ASP A 427 -9.92 16.70 10.15
C ASP A 427 -11.03 15.67 9.89
N LYS A 428 -12.14 16.10 9.28
CA LYS A 428 -13.17 15.15 8.81
C LYS A 428 -12.63 14.23 7.73
N LEU A 429 -11.95 14.78 6.70
CA LEU A 429 -11.37 13.94 5.66
C LEU A 429 -10.32 12.99 6.25
N GLY A 430 -9.50 13.47 7.18
CA GLY A 430 -8.54 12.63 7.91
C GLY A 430 -9.23 11.47 8.64
N ALA A 431 -10.38 11.71 9.26
CA ALA A 431 -11.17 10.67 9.92
C ALA A 431 -11.80 9.67 8.93
N VAL A 432 -12.37 10.13 7.81
CA VAL A 432 -12.88 9.24 6.74
C VAL A 432 -11.75 8.37 6.18
N ALA A 433 -10.61 8.98 5.88
CA ALA A 433 -9.45 8.27 5.33
C ALA A 433 -8.91 7.23 6.31
N ALA A 434 -8.91 7.51 7.61
CA ALA A 434 -8.51 6.55 8.65
C ALA A 434 -9.50 5.38 8.77
N CYS A 435 -10.80 5.67 8.85
CA CYS A 435 -11.81 4.63 9.00
C CYS A 435 -11.88 3.71 7.77
N THR A 436 -11.64 4.25 6.58
CA THR A 436 -11.56 3.46 5.33
C THR A 436 -10.26 2.64 5.25
N TYR A 437 -9.13 3.18 5.72
CA TYR A 437 -7.86 2.45 5.83
C TYR A 437 -7.98 1.23 6.74
N ASN A 438 -8.68 1.35 7.86
CA ASN A 438 -8.82 0.26 8.83
C ASN A 438 -9.48 -1.00 8.22
N ARG A 439 -10.47 -0.87 7.33
CA ARG A 439 -11.04 -2.04 6.61
C ARG A 439 -9.97 -2.73 5.78
N VAL A 440 -9.15 -1.94 5.07
CA VAL A 440 -8.08 -2.47 4.22
C VAL A 440 -7.06 -3.22 5.04
N TRP A 441 -6.61 -2.61 6.14
CA TRP A 441 -5.66 -3.23 7.06
C TRP A 441 -6.22 -4.53 7.66
N CYS A 442 -7.49 -4.53 8.11
CA CYS A 442 -8.15 -5.70 8.66
C CYS A 442 -8.21 -6.87 7.67
N ARG A 443 -8.52 -6.61 6.39
CA ARG A 443 -8.55 -7.65 5.34
C ARG A 443 -7.15 -8.17 5.01
N GLU A 444 -6.14 -7.30 4.91
CA GLU A 444 -4.75 -7.71 4.63
C GLU A 444 -4.16 -8.61 5.72
N HIS A 445 -4.69 -8.54 6.95
CA HIS A 445 -4.23 -9.32 8.10
C HIS A 445 -5.19 -10.45 8.49
N GLY A 446 -6.23 -10.70 7.69
CA GLY A 446 -7.16 -11.83 7.90
C GLY A 446 -8.20 -11.63 9.00
N TYR A 447 -8.38 -10.41 9.50
CA TYR A 447 -9.43 -10.09 10.49
C TYR A 447 -10.82 -9.90 9.86
N LEU A 448 -10.86 -9.56 8.57
CA LEU A 448 -12.09 -9.42 7.78
C LEU A 448 -11.93 -10.14 6.43
N ASN A 449 -13.05 -10.61 5.88
CA ASN A 449 -13.22 -11.12 4.52
C ASN A 449 -14.69 -10.91 4.10
N ASP A 450 -15.07 -11.22 2.85
CA ASP A 450 -16.42 -10.95 2.37
C ASP A 450 -17.52 -11.67 3.15
N GLU A 451 -17.30 -12.92 3.56
CA GLU A 451 -18.25 -13.69 4.35
C GLU A 451 -18.43 -13.07 5.74
N ARG A 452 -17.32 -12.76 6.40
CA ARG A 452 -17.30 -12.19 7.74
C ARG A 452 -17.91 -10.79 7.77
N GLU A 453 -17.67 -9.97 6.76
CA GLU A 453 -18.29 -8.65 6.63
C GLU A 453 -19.82 -8.76 6.50
N LYS A 454 -20.33 -9.77 5.76
CA LYS A 454 -21.78 -10.03 5.63
C LYS A 454 -22.41 -10.53 6.93
N GLU A 455 -21.76 -11.46 7.63
CA GLU A 455 -22.21 -11.94 8.95
C GLU A 455 -22.33 -10.78 9.94
N LEU A 456 -21.26 -9.96 10.02
CA LEU A 456 -21.23 -8.80 10.90
C LEU A 456 -22.32 -7.80 10.53
N GLU A 457 -22.63 -7.59 9.25
CA GLU A 457 -23.70 -6.67 8.86
C GLU A 457 -25.08 -7.13 9.36
N GLN A 458 -25.36 -8.43 9.30
CA GLN A 458 -26.61 -9.02 9.80
C GLN A 458 -26.73 -8.82 11.31
N ASP A 459 -25.66 -9.14 12.05
CA ASP A 459 -25.59 -8.95 13.51
C ASP A 459 -25.72 -7.47 13.92
N ALA A 460 -25.13 -6.55 13.14
CA ALA A 460 -25.20 -5.11 13.37
C ALA A 460 -26.64 -4.59 13.31
N THR A 461 -27.45 -5.13 12.39
CA THR A 461 -28.86 -4.74 12.22
C THR A 461 -29.64 -5.01 13.50
N VAL A 462 -29.53 -6.23 14.03
CA VAL A 462 -30.24 -6.66 15.26
C VAL A 462 -29.73 -5.88 16.48
N SER A 463 -28.41 -5.75 16.61
CA SER A 463 -27.77 -5.08 17.75
C SER A 463 -28.12 -3.60 17.82
N THR A 464 -28.09 -2.90 16.67
CA THR A 464 -28.40 -1.47 16.60
C THR A 464 -29.89 -1.21 16.86
N GLN A 465 -30.79 -2.05 16.34
CA GLN A 465 -32.23 -1.92 16.60
C GLN A 465 -32.59 -2.21 18.07
N THR A 466 -31.97 -3.21 18.66
CA THR A 466 -32.17 -3.55 20.08
C THR A 466 -31.74 -2.39 20.97
N LEU A 467 -30.60 -1.77 20.65
CA LEU A 467 -30.10 -0.58 21.34
C LEU A 467 -31.11 0.58 21.31
N ALA A 468 -31.71 0.88 20.15
CA ALA A 468 -32.71 1.95 20.04
C ALA A 468 -34.00 1.66 20.82
N ARG A 469 -34.42 0.38 20.91
CA ARG A 469 -35.60 -0.04 21.68
C ARG A 469 -35.39 0.01 23.19
N GLU A 470 -34.21 -0.40 23.65
CA GLU A 470 -33.93 -0.52 25.08
C GLU A 470 -33.40 0.77 25.72
N GLY A 471 -33.00 1.76 24.92
CA GLY A 471 -32.50 3.07 25.40
C GLY A 471 -31.19 2.98 26.22
N LYS A 472 -30.50 1.83 26.17
CA LYS A 472 -29.32 1.50 26.99
C LYS A 472 -28.01 2.10 26.47
N HIS A 473 -28.02 3.33 25.95
CA HIS A 473 -26.80 4.06 25.55
C HIS A 473 -25.85 4.35 26.73
N ARG A 474 -26.29 4.18 27.98
CA ARG A 474 -25.70 4.88 29.13
C ARG A 474 -24.44 4.24 29.74
N LYS A 475 -23.92 3.11 29.24
CA LYS A 475 -22.74 2.48 29.86
C LYS A 475 -21.64 1.97 28.93
N LYS A 476 -21.95 1.52 27.71
CA LYS A 476 -20.97 1.06 26.70
C LYS A 476 -21.50 1.27 25.28
N GLY A 477 -20.69 1.76 24.35
CA GLY A 477 -21.04 1.76 22.93
C GLY A 477 -20.91 0.36 22.29
N LEU A 478 -21.49 0.20 21.10
CA LEU A 478 -21.54 -1.05 20.37
C LEU A 478 -20.24 -1.35 19.62
N ASP A 479 -19.91 -2.62 19.56
CA ASP A 479 -18.82 -3.18 18.77
C ASP A 479 -19.11 -3.12 17.26
N ASN A 480 -20.39 -3.10 16.91
CA ASN A 480 -20.86 -3.20 15.54
C ASN A 480 -22.16 -2.40 15.35
N VAL A 481 -22.15 -1.45 14.41
CA VAL A 481 -23.22 -0.47 14.20
C VAL A 481 -23.62 -0.46 12.73
N LYS A 482 -24.93 -0.49 12.46
CA LYS A 482 -25.46 -0.27 11.10
C LYS A 482 -26.14 1.09 11.02
N LEU A 483 -25.79 1.89 10.02
CA LEU A 483 -26.41 3.20 9.78
C LEU A 483 -27.77 3.04 9.09
N GLY A 484 -28.70 3.98 9.33
CA GLY A 484 -30.03 4.02 8.71
C GLY A 484 -31.07 3.06 9.30
N VAL A 485 -30.72 2.23 10.29
CA VAL A 485 -31.67 1.29 10.94
C VAL A 485 -32.34 1.84 12.20
N VAL A 486 -31.89 3.00 12.67
CA VAL A 486 -32.44 3.74 13.83
C VAL A 486 -32.50 5.23 13.49
N ALA A 487 -33.15 6.04 14.33
CA ALA A 487 -33.22 7.48 14.07
C ALA A 487 -31.82 8.13 14.17
N ASP A 488 -31.55 9.14 13.35
CA ASP A 488 -30.23 9.80 13.19
C ASP A 488 -29.54 10.15 14.51
N LYS A 489 -30.31 10.69 15.47
CA LYS A 489 -29.81 11.11 16.79
C LYS A 489 -29.30 9.96 17.65
N GLN A 490 -29.58 8.71 17.27
CA GLN A 490 -29.20 7.50 18.00
C GLN A 490 -27.93 6.84 17.44
N HIS A 491 -27.43 7.26 16.27
CA HIS A 491 -26.23 6.66 15.67
C HIS A 491 -24.93 7.06 16.37
N ASP A 492 -24.71 8.36 16.64
CA ASP A 492 -23.50 8.80 17.34
C ASP A 492 -23.39 8.24 18.78
N PRO A 493 -24.47 8.21 19.59
CA PRO A 493 -24.46 7.52 20.89
C PRO A 493 -24.34 6.00 20.83
N ALA A 494 -24.50 5.36 19.66
CA ALA A 494 -24.29 3.92 19.51
C ALA A 494 -22.80 3.57 19.34
N VAL A 495 -21.98 4.51 18.86
CA VAL A 495 -20.53 4.30 18.69
C VAL A 495 -19.82 4.46 20.04
N ARG A 496 -18.87 3.57 20.35
CA ARG A 496 -18.04 3.57 21.58
C ARG A 496 -17.55 4.96 21.99
N ARG A 497 -17.57 5.26 23.29
CA ARG A 497 -17.17 6.56 23.83
C ARG A 497 -15.66 6.60 24.04
N TYR A 498 -14.94 6.80 22.94
CA TYR A 498 -13.47 6.83 22.95
C TYR A 498 -12.91 8.00 23.78
N ASP A 499 -13.63 9.11 23.89
CA ASP A 499 -13.30 10.20 24.81
C ASP A 499 -13.35 9.79 26.30
N GLU A 500 -14.15 8.76 26.63
CA GLU A 500 -14.28 8.22 27.99
C GLU A 500 -13.41 6.97 28.24
N GLY A 501 -12.54 6.61 27.29
CA GLY A 501 -11.60 5.49 27.44
C GLY A 501 -12.11 4.14 26.91
N GLU A 502 -13.21 4.09 26.15
CA GLU A 502 -13.69 2.86 25.49
C GLU A 502 -12.88 2.50 24.23
N TRP A 503 -11.58 2.27 24.41
CA TRP A 503 -10.63 2.09 23.30
C TRP A 503 -10.58 0.64 22.83
N ALA A 504 -11.61 0.27 22.08
CA ALA A 504 -11.73 -1.04 21.45
C ALA A 504 -12.28 -0.90 20.02
N PRO A 505 -12.05 -1.88 19.14
CA PRO A 505 -12.55 -1.83 17.77
C PRO A 505 -14.07 -1.58 17.71
N THR A 506 -14.47 -0.80 16.71
CA THR A 506 -15.89 -0.62 16.32
C THR A 506 -16.01 -0.74 14.82
N ILE A 507 -16.97 -1.51 14.33
CA ILE A 507 -17.30 -1.61 12.90
C ILE A 507 -18.58 -0.82 12.63
N ILE A 508 -18.54 0.01 11.59
CA ILE A 508 -19.69 0.79 11.12
C ILE A 508 -20.02 0.36 9.71
N HIS A 509 -21.17 -0.28 9.54
CA HIS A 509 -21.75 -0.59 8.24
C HIS A 509 -22.55 0.60 7.74
N MET A 510 -22.20 1.10 6.55
CA MET A 510 -22.86 2.24 5.92
C MET A 510 -23.58 1.79 4.64
N PRO A 511 -24.90 1.55 4.71
CA PRO A 511 -25.76 1.33 3.55
C PRO A 511 -25.68 2.46 2.52
N PRO A 512 -26.14 2.26 1.26
CA PRO A 512 -26.25 3.35 0.30
C PRO A 512 -27.17 4.44 0.85
N ASP A 513 -26.90 5.70 0.49
CA ASP A 513 -27.70 6.86 0.88
C ASP A 513 -27.80 7.16 2.39
N THR A 514 -26.94 6.54 3.21
CA THR A 514 -26.86 6.78 4.67
C THR A 514 -25.67 7.64 5.10
N TYR A 515 -24.97 8.26 4.14
CA TYR A 515 -23.71 8.95 4.40
C TYR A 515 -23.86 10.13 5.39
N GLN A 516 -25.03 10.77 5.42
CA GLN A 516 -25.32 11.90 6.31
C GLN A 516 -25.25 11.49 7.78
N HIS A 517 -25.62 10.24 8.11
CA HIS A 517 -25.51 9.73 9.48
C HIS A 517 -24.04 9.59 9.88
N PHE A 518 -23.18 9.12 8.98
CA PHE A 518 -21.75 9.05 9.25
C PHE A 518 -21.10 10.43 9.31
N ASP A 519 -21.48 11.36 8.42
CA ASP A 519 -21.00 12.75 8.48
C ASP A 519 -21.37 13.44 9.81
N THR A 520 -22.55 13.14 10.35
CA THR A 520 -22.96 13.62 11.69
C THR A 520 -22.03 13.09 12.79
N ILE A 521 -21.68 11.80 12.76
CA ILE A 521 -20.71 11.19 13.68
C ILE A 521 -19.33 11.85 13.51
N LEU A 522 -18.92 12.14 12.27
CA LEU A 522 -17.65 12.79 11.99
C LEU A 522 -17.60 14.22 12.53
N GLU A 523 -18.69 14.98 12.49
CA GLU A 523 -18.73 16.33 13.06
C GLU A 523 -18.38 16.33 14.54
N SER A 524 -18.94 15.40 15.33
CA SER A 524 -18.63 15.30 16.77
C SER A 524 -17.27 14.63 17.06
N ARG A 525 -16.76 13.77 16.17
CA ARG A 525 -15.61 12.90 16.46
C ARG A 525 -14.36 13.16 15.62
N LYS A 526 -14.38 14.10 14.68
CA LYS A 526 -13.25 14.37 13.77
C LYS A 526 -11.92 14.54 14.50
N ASN A 527 -11.88 15.17 15.68
CA ASN A 527 -10.64 15.42 16.42
C ASN A 527 -10.24 14.28 17.39
N ASN A 528 -11.02 13.21 17.46
CA ASN A 528 -10.75 12.06 18.31
C ASN A 528 -9.92 11.02 17.54
N HIS A 529 -8.61 11.00 17.77
CA HIS A 529 -7.70 10.06 17.12
C HIS A 529 -7.92 8.62 17.57
N ALA A 530 -8.43 8.37 18.78
CA ALA A 530 -8.83 7.02 19.20
C ALA A 530 -10.02 6.51 18.37
N PHE A 531 -11.01 7.36 18.09
CA PHE A 531 -12.09 7.04 17.15
C PHE A 531 -11.53 6.71 15.76
N ARG A 532 -10.66 7.56 15.21
CA ARG A 532 -10.00 7.33 13.90
C ARG A 532 -9.22 6.01 13.87
N TYR A 533 -8.53 5.69 14.97
CA TYR A 533 -7.65 4.54 15.07
C TYR A 533 -8.42 3.23 15.19
N TRP A 534 -9.51 3.17 15.97
CA TRP A 534 -10.22 1.92 16.29
C TRP A 534 -11.49 1.68 15.46
N THR A 535 -11.97 2.67 14.70
CA THR A 535 -13.21 2.54 13.95
C THR A 535 -12.96 2.11 12.51
N THR A 536 -13.66 1.06 12.06
CA THR A 536 -13.62 0.55 10.68
C THR A 536 -14.92 0.91 9.96
N LEU A 537 -14.83 1.58 8.81
CA LEU A 537 -15.98 1.87 7.96
C LEU A 537 -16.10 0.81 6.86
N ILE A 538 -17.27 0.15 6.80
CA ILE A 538 -17.65 -0.82 5.77
C ILE A 538 -18.82 -0.25 4.98
N PRO A 539 -18.57 0.45 3.87
CA PRO A 539 -19.61 0.84 2.93
C PRO A 539 -20.16 -0.39 2.21
N THR A 540 -21.48 -0.54 2.19
CA THR A 540 -22.15 -1.54 1.35
C THR A 540 -22.01 -1.15 -0.12
N ASN A 541 -22.04 -2.12 -1.04
CA ASN A 541 -21.89 -1.89 -2.49
C ASN A 541 -20.56 -1.22 -2.88
N VAL A 542 -19.54 -1.33 -2.03
CA VAL A 542 -18.16 -0.97 -2.35
C VAL A 542 -17.29 -2.18 -2.04
N THR A 543 -16.68 -2.69 -3.09
CA THR A 543 -15.81 -3.86 -3.02
C THR A 543 -14.51 -3.55 -2.28
N TYR A 544 -13.80 -4.60 -1.88
CA TYR A 544 -12.52 -4.44 -1.20
C TYR A 544 -11.50 -3.72 -2.06
N GLU A 545 -11.44 -4.03 -3.34
CA GLU A 545 -10.46 -3.56 -4.32
C GLU A 545 -10.68 -2.08 -4.62
N GLU A 546 -11.94 -1.67 -4.72
CA GLU A 546 -12.32 -0.26 -4.83
C GLU A 546 -11.88 0.53 -3.59
N GLN A 547 -12.13 -0.01 -2.39
CA GLN A 547 -11.70 0.64 -1.15
C GLN A 547 -10.17 0.59 -0.99
N GLN A 548 -9.52 -0.48 -1.43
CA GLN A 548 -8.06 -0.62 -1.41
C GLN A 548 -7.42 0.41 -2.35
N HIS A 549 -7.98 0.61 -3.55
CA HIS A 549 -7.54 1.65 -4.49
C HIS A 549 -7.72 3.06 -3.89
N LEU A 550 -8.89 3.32 -3.30
CA LEU A 550 -9.18 4.58 -2.60
C LEU A 550 -8.12 4.88 -1.53
N VAL A 551 -7.82 3.89 -0.68
CA VAL A 551 -6.85 4.02 0.41
C VAL A 551 -5.41 4.18 -0.10
N LYS A 552 -4.99 3.37 -1.08
CA LYS A 552 -3.59 3.34 -1.55
C LYS A 552 -3.26 4.45 -2.54
N ASN A 553 -4.23 4.95 -3.31
CA ASN A 553 -3.96 5.82 -4.46
C ASN A 553 -4.69 7.18 -4.40
N VAL A 554 -5.82 7.30 -3.71
CA VAL A 554 -6.66 8.51 -3.75
C VAL A 554 -6.56 9.34 -2.46
N ASN A 555 -6.71 8.72 -1.29
CA ASN A 555 -6.80 9.41 0.00
C ASN A 555 -5.62 10.37 0.24
N TRP A 556 -4.40 9.96 -0.08
CA TRP A 556 -3.21 10.80 0.13
C TRP A 556 -3.21 12.05 -0.77
N VAL A 557 -3.72 11.95 -2.02
CA VAL A 557 -3.82 13.07 -2.95
C VAL A 557 -4.80 14.10 -2.41
N LEU A 558 -5.98 13.66 -1.96
CA LEU A 558 -7.02 14.53 -1.42
C LEU A 558 -6.57 15.22 -0.13
N LYS A 559 -5.98 14.47 0.81
CA LYS A 559 -5.47 15.02 2.07
C LYS A 559 -4.36 16.04 1.83
N SER A 560 -3.36 15.71 1.02
CA SER A 560 -2.27 16.65 0.69
C SER A 560 -2.79 17.88 -0.03
N GLY A 561 -3.71 17.69 -0.99
CA GLY A 561 -4.30 18.79 -1.75
C GLY A 561 -5.12 19.77 -0.89
N ILE A 562 -5.95 19.27 0.04
CA ILE A 562 -6.71 20.12 0.96
C ILE A 562 -5.79 20.94 1.87
N ARG A 563 -4.73 20.32 2.42
CA ARG A 563 -3.75 21.05 3.26
C ARG A 563 -3.16 22.23 2.49
N LYS A 564 -2.75 22.00 1.23
CA LYS A 564 -2.19 23.03 0.36
C LYS A 564 -3.19 24.13 -0.02
N LEU A 565 -4.41 23.76 -0.40
CA LEU A 565 -5.44 24.76 -0.70
C LEU A 565 -5.71 25.64 0.52
N LYS A 566 -5.79 25.03 1.72
CA LYS A 566 -5.98 25.76 2.98
C LYS A 566 -4.81 26.68 3.31
N GLU A 567 -3.57 26.25 3.12
CA GLU A 567 -2.38 27.11 3.27
C GLU A 567 -2.41 28.34 2.34
N GLN A 568 -3.10 28.23 1.20
CA GLN A 568 -3.28 29.31 0.22
C GLN A 568 -4.57 30.11 0.43
N GLY A 569 -5.35 29.83 1.49
CA GLY A 569 -6.62 30.50 1.73
C GLY A 569 -7.73 30.10 0.75
N LEU A 570 -7.67 28.90 0.18
CA LEU A 570 -8.59 28.39 -0.83
C LEU A 570 -9.34 27.14 -0.36
N MET A 571 -10.53 26.90 -0.92
CA MET A 571 -11.33 25.70 -0.71
C MET A 571 -11.34 24.79 -1.94
N PHE A 572 -11.66 23.51 -1.73
CA PHE A 572 -11.89 22.58 -2.82
C PHE A 572 -13.21 22.88 -3.53
N THR A 573 -13.24 22.65 -4.85
CA THR A 573 -14.48 22.67 -5.63
C THR A 573 -14.41 21.67 -6.78
N LEU A 574 -15.52 20.97 -7.01
CA LEU A 574 -15.65 20.03 -8.13
C LEU A 574 -15.62 20.74 -9.48
N THR A 575 -16.04 22.01 -9.53
CA THR A 575 -16.16 22.78 -10.78
C THR A 575 -15.68 24.23 -10.59
N GLY A 576 -15.10 24.82 -11.63
CA GLY A 576 -14.69 26.23 -11.62
C GLY A 576 -13.37 26.52 -10.88
N ASN A 577 -13.14 27.78 -10.53
CA ASN A 577 -11.95 28.18 -9.77
C ASN A 577 -12.18 27.94 -8.26
N PRO A 578 -11.11 27.64 -7.48
CA PRO A 578 -11.26 27.40 -6.05
C PRO A 578 -11.75 28.67 -5.36
N PRO A 579 -12.83 28.62 -4.56
CA PRO A 579 -13.30 29.78 -3.83
C PRO A 579 -12.32 30.13 -2.70
N SER A 580 -12.30 31.41 -2.34
CA SER A 580 -11.61 31.91 -1.14
C SER A 580 -12.23 31.28 0.11
N LEU A 581 -11.39 30.95 1.10
CA LEU A 581 -11.82 30.58 2.46
C LEU A 581 -12.47 31.73 3.22
N ASN A 582 -12.21 32.98 2.78
CA ASN A 582 -12.76 34.22 3.32
C ASN A 582 -13.85 34.80 2.43
#